data_AF-A0A1V5SHD1-F1
#
_entry.id   AF-A0A1V5SHD1-F1
#
_cell.length_a   1.000
_cell.length_b   1.000
_cell.length_c   1.000
_cell.angle_alpha   90.00
_cell.angle_beta   90.00
_cell.angle_gamma   90.00
#
_symmetry.space_group_name_H-M   'P 1'
#
loop_
_entity.id
_entity.type
_entity.pdbx_description
1 polymer ?
#
loop_
_entity_poly.entity_id
_entity_poly.type
_entity_poly.pdbx_seq_one_letter_code
_entity_poly.pdbx_strand_id
1 'polypeptide(L)'
;MLGPIIFHRYLSAGATYKAEVIHEPALERQIKEIAAKIDPFGPCNIQFRKVKGRVVPFEFNIRFSGTTPMRAFLGFNDVDMALRDLVFKRPPAKLRIRPGVIFRFWNEMIIEGKYFRDLKSWKVYRTNQHNAHILQNL
;
A
#
# COMPACT_ATOMS: atom_id res chain seq x y z
N MET A 1 4.27 4.75 -15.47
CA MET A 1 3.66 5.06 -14.15
C MET A 1 2.24 5.61 -14.32
N LEU A 2 1.26 5.12 -13.56
CA LEU A 2 -0.18 5.45 -13.74
C LEU A 2 -0.61 6.78 -13.09
N GLY A 3 0.20 7.31 -12.17
CA GLY A 3 -0.07 8.56 -11.46
C GLY A 3 -0.03 8.37 -9.94
N PRO A 4 0.15 9.44 -9.15
CA PRO A 4 0.14 9.36 -7.71
C PRO A 4 -1.27 9.60 -7.12
N ILE A 5 -1.50 9.04 -5.93
CA ILE A 5 -2.42 9.60 -4.94
C ILE A 5 -1.58 10.20 -3.81
N ILE A 6 -1.86 11.44 -3.43
CA ILE A 6 -1.09 12.13 -2.37
C ILE A 6 -1.99 12.28 -1.15
N PHE A 7 -1.45 11.94 0.02
CA PHE A 7 -2.13 12.10 1.29
C PHE A 7 -1.40 13.07 2.20
N HIS A 8 -2.16 13.97 2.84
CA HIS A 8 -1.76 14.53 4.13
C HIS A 8 -2.17 13.53 5.22
N ARG A 9 -1.16 12.94 5.87
CA ARG A 9 -1.34 11.81 6.79
C ARG A 9 -1.23 12.26 8.25
N TYR A 10 -2.16 11.77 9.06
CA TYR A 10 -2.10 11.84 10.51
C TYR A 10 -1.81 10.44 11.03
N LEU A 11 -0.78 10.34 11.86
CA LEU A 11 -0.26 9.06 12.32
C LEU A 11 -0.70 8.79 13.77
N SER A 12 -0.95 7.52 14.07
CA SER A 12 -1.10 6.99 15.43
C SER A 12 -0.27 5.70 15.52
N ALA A 13 0.61 5.61 16.52
CA ALA A 13 1.55 4.50 16.70
C ALA A 13 2.30 4.09 15.40
N GLY A 14 2.75 5.08 14.62
CA GLY A 14 3.47 4.85 13.36
C GLY A 14 2.61 4.44 12.16
N ALA A 15 1.33 4.11 12.38
CA ALA A 15 0.38 3.79 11.31
C ALA A 15 -0.45 5.03 10.92
N THR A 16 -0.98 5.04 9.69
CA THR A 16 -1.95 6.07 9.30
C THR A 16 -3.29 5.82 9.95
N TYR A 17 -3.69 6.79 10.78
CA TYR A 17 -5.00 6.83 11.40
C TYR A 17 -6.00 7.62 10.56
N LYS A 18 -5.57 8.75 9.99
CA LYS A 18 -6.39 9.60 9.13
C LYS A 18 -5.58 10.07 7.93
N ALA A 19 -6.21 10.15 6.76
CA ALA A 19 -5.58 10.64 5.54
C ALA A 19 -6.54 11.53 4.76
N GLU A 20 -6.08 12.71 4.38
CA GLU A 20 -6.77 13.64 3.49
C GLU A 20 -6.13 13.57 2.10
N VAL A 21 -6.94 13.46 1.06
CA VAL A 21 -6.49 13.56 -0.34
C VAL A 21 -6.08 14.98 -0.64
N ILE A 22 -4.84 15.16 -1.09
CA ILE A 22 -4.32 16.46 -1.51
C ILE A 22 -4.18 16.48 -3.04
N HIS A 23 -4.72 17.51 -3.66
CA HIS A 23 -4.53 17.82 -5.06
C HIS A 23 -3.69 19.08 -5.20
N GLU A 24 -2.39 18.90 -5.46
CA GLU A 24 -1.45 19.99 -5.67
C GLU A 24 -0.57 19.66 -6.88
N PRO A 25 -0.85 20.25 -8.07
CA PRO A 25 -0.15 19.89 -9.32
C PRO A 25 1.37 19.97 -9.23
N ALA A 26 1.91 20.92 -8.46
CA ALA A 26 3.35 21.07 -8.25
C ALA A 26 3.96 19.91 -7.46
N LEU A 27 3.25 19.35 -6.47
CA LEU A 27 3.70 18.16 -5.74
C LEU A 27 3.54 16.91 -6.58
N GLU A 28 2.42 16.77 -7.28
CA GLU A 28 2.17 15.62 -8.17
C GLU A 28 3.25 15.50 -9.24
N ARG A 29 3.68 16.63 -9.83
CA ARG A 29 4.78 16.66 -10.80
C ARG A 29 6.10 16.19 -10.17
N GLN A 30 6.48 16.75 -9.02
CA GLN A 30 7.72 16.34 -8.33
C GLN A 30 7.71 14.86 -7.94
N ILE A 31 6.58 14.34 -7.45
CA ILE A 31 6.43 12.92 -7.11
C ILE A 31 6.55 12.04 -8.36
N LYS A 32 5.95 12.46 -9.48
CA LYS A 32 6.10 11.76 -10.77
C LYS A 32 7.56 11.70 -11.22
N GLU A 33 8.29 12.81 -11.12
CA GLU A 33 9.72 12.89 -11.47
C GLU A 33 10.58 11.99 -10.57
N ILE A 34 10.34 11.99 -9.26
CA ILE A 34 11.05 11.13 -8.31
C ILE A 34 10.75 9.66 -8.61
N ALA A 35 9.48 9.30 -8.77
CA ALA A 35 9.08 7.93 -9.03
C ALA A 35 9.62 7.41 -10.38
N ALA A 36 9.72 8.26 -11.40
CA ALA A 36 10.32 7.90 -12.69
C ALA A 36 11.82 7.57 -12.57
N LYS A 37 12.54 8.19 -11.64
CA LYS A 37 13.96 7.87 -11.37
C LYS A 37 14.15 6.58 -10.57
N ILE A 38 13.18 6.27 -9.70
CA ILE A 38 13.19 5.03 -8.91
C ILE A 38 12.79 3.83 -9.77
N ASP A 39 11.92 4.06 -10.75
CA ASP A 39 11.34 3.05 -11.64
C ASP A 39 10.85 1.78 -10.90
N PRO A 40 9.90 1.93 -9.95
CA PRO A 40 9.50 0.83 -9.10
C PRO A 40 8.74 -0.23 -9.90
N PHE A 41 9.11 -1.50 -9.68
CA PHE A 41 8.29 -2.63 -10.11
C PHE A 41 7.07 -2.78 -9.19
N GLY A 42 5.94 -2.23 -9.61
CA GLY A 42 4.66 -2.28 -8.89
C GLY A 42 4.41 -1.07 -7.97
N PRO A 43 3.66 -1.24 -6.86
CA PRO A 43 3.27 -0.13 -6.00
C PRO A 43 4.48 0.47 -5.26
N CYS A 44 4.56 1.80 -5.22
CA CYS A 44 5.58 2.53 -4.49
C CYS A 44 4.92 3.56 -3.56
N ASN A 45 5.28 3.50 -2.28
CA ASN A 45 4.93 4.53 -1.32
C ASN A 45 6.17 5.38 -1.02
N ILE A 46 6.10 6.64 -1.43
CA ILE A 46 7.10 7.67 -1.14
C ILE A 46 6.62 8.46 0.08
N GLN A 47 7.34 8.38 1.19
CA GLN A 47 7.09 9.22 2.35
C GLN A 47 8.00 10.45 2.28
N PHE A 48 7.40 11.63 2.40
CA PHE A 48 8.10 12.89 2.20
C PHE A 48 7.57 13.99 3.12
N ARG A 49 8.35 15.04 3.28
CA ARG A 49 7.93 16.32 3.85
C ARG A 49 7.95 17.38 2.75
N LYS A 50 7.04 18.35 2.85
CA LYS A 50 7.06 19.57 2.01
C LYS A 50 7.91 20.62 2.72
N VAL A 51 9.03 21.00 2.12
CA VAL A 51 9.94 22.03 2.66
C VAL A 51 10.08 23.14 1.62
N LYS A 52 9.64 24.35 1.95
CA LYS A 52 9.67 25.51 1.02
C LYS A 52 9.10 25.19 -0.37
N GLY A 53 7.98 24.45 -0.42
CA GLY A 53 7.32 24.04 -1.67
C GLY A 53 7.94 22.82 -2.38
N ARG A 54 9.04 22.27 -1.87
CA ARG A 54 9.71 21.10 -2.45
C ARG A 54 9.39 19.80 -1.73
N VAL A 55 9.26 18.73 -2.49
CA VAL A 55 9.16 17.36 -1.98
C VAL A 55 10.54 16.92 -1.52
N VAL A 56 10.69 16.61 -0.23
CA VAL A 56 11.89 16.03 0.36
C VAL A 56 11.54 14.62 0.86
N PRO A 57 11.83 13.57 0.08
CA PRO A 57 11.62 12.19 0.50
C PRO A 57 12.53 11.82 1.67
N PHE A 58 12.03 11.00 2.58
CA PHE A 58 12.83 10.41 3.66
C PHE A 58 12.68 8.88 3.75
N GLU A 59 11.72 8.30 3.04
CA GLU A 59 11.54 6.84 3.00
C GLU A 59 10.88 6.40 1.70
N PHE A 60 11.38 5.31 1.11
CA PHE A 60 10.80 4.65 -0.05
C PHE A 60 10.39 3.24 0.32
N ASN A 61 9.10 2.94 0.18
CA ASN A 61 8.55 1.61 0.43
C ASN A 61 8.06 1.02 -0.90
N ILE A 62 8.86 0.13 -1.50
CA ILE A 62 8.56 -0.55 -2.77
C ILE A 62 7.72 -1.81 -2.48
N ARG A 63 6.50 -1.57 -2.00
CA ARG A 63 5.51 -2.60 -1.62
C ARG A 63 4.14 -1.95 -1.48
N PHE A 64 3.11 -2.78 -1.33
CA PHE A 64 1.81 -2.30 -0.89
C PHE A 64 1.93 -1.59 0.47
N SER A 65 1.18 -0.49 0.60
CA SER A 65 1.20 0.32 1.79
C SER A 65 0.17 -0.17 2.79
N GLY A 66 0.41 0.09 4.07
CA GLY A 66 -0.65 -0.02 5.07
C GLY A 66 -1.88 0.85 4.73
N THR A 67 -1.77 1.86 3.86
CA THR A 67 -2.91 2.65 3.39
C THR A 67 -3.57 2.14 2.10
N THR A 68 -3.13 1.01 1.53
CA THR A 68 -3.74 0.39 0.34
C THR A 68 -5.28 0.31 0.39
N PRO A 69 -5.93 -0.20 1.47
CA PRO A 69 -7.39 -0.20 1.52
C PRO A 69 -7.99 1.21 1.48
N MET A 70 -7.38 2.19 2.15
CA MET A 70 -7.83 3.58 2.14
C MET A 70 -7.78 4.18 0.73
N ARG A 71 -6.68 3.94 0.01
CA ARG A 71 -6.49 4.41 -1.36
C ARG A 71 -7.54 3.82 -2.29
N ALA A 72 -7.86 2.54 -2.14
CA ALA A 72 -8.86 1.87 -2.95
C ALA A 72 -10.25 2.51 -2.79
N PHE A 73 -10.69 2.81 -1.56
CA PHE A 73 -11.94 3.53 -1.31
C PHE A 73 -11.96 4.94 -1.92
N LEU A 74 -10.79 5.57 -2.02
CA LEU A 74 -10.61 6.89 -2.63
C LEU A 74 -10.29 6.83 -4.13
N GLY A 75 -10.47 5.68 -4.78
CA GLY A 75 -10.35 5.53 -6.23
C GLY A 75 -8.94 5.26 -6.78
N PHE A 76 -8.01 4.90 -5.90
CA PHE A 76 -6.67 4.41 -6.24
C PHE A 76 -6.51 2.96 -5.76
N ASN A 77 -7.00 2.01 -6.55
CA ASN A 77 -6.92 0.58 -6.23
C ASN A 77 -5.65 -0.03 -6.82
N ASP A 78 -4.51 0.17 -6.14
CA ASP A 78 -3.20 -0.32 -6.58
C ASP A 78 -3.12 -1.86 -6.65
N VAL A 79 -3.93 -2.58 -5.89
CA VAL A 79 -4.03 -4.06 -5.97
C VAL A 79 -4.68 -4.49 -7.28
N ASP A 80 -5.85 -3.93 -7.63
CA ASP A 80 -6.53 -4.23 -8.92
C ASP A 80 -5.63 -3.85 -10.11
N MET A 81 -4.96 -2.70 -10.03
CA MET A 81 -4.01 -2.25 -11.05
C MET A 81 -2.86 -3.24 -11.22
N ALA A 82 -2.25 -3.71 -10.12
CA ALA A 82 -1.16 -4.68 -10.16
C ALA A 82 -1.60 -6.04 -10.69
N LEU A 83 -2.78 -6.54 -10.30
CA LEU A 83 -3.32 -7.80 -10.81
C LEU A 83 -3.59 -7.73 -12.32
N ARG A 84 -4.22 -6.65 -12.79
CA ARG A 84 -4.48 -6.43 -14.21
C ARG A 84 -3.19 -6.47 -15.02
N ASP A 85 -2.19 -5.72 -14.59
CA ASP A 85 -0.92 -5.60 -15.31
C ASP A 85 -0.09 -6.88 -15.24
N LEU A 86 0.21 -7.36 -14.02
CA LEU A 86 1.19 -8.40 -13.79
C LEU A 86 0.66 -9.80 -14.09
N VAL A 87 -0.60 -10.08 -13.71
CA VAL A 87 -1.20 -11.42 -13.81
C VAL A 87 -2.00 -11.53 -15.10
N PHE A 88 -2.96 -10.63 -15.33
CA PHE A 88 -3.90 -10.76 -16.43
C PHE A 88 -3.42 -10.18 -17.75
N LYS A 89 -2.27 -9.47 -17.75
CA LYS A 89 -1.72 -8.78 -18.93
C LYS A 89 -2.74 -7.84 -19.59
N ARG A 90 -3.52 -7.15 -18.75
CA ARG A 90 -4.55 -6.18 -19.15
C ARG A 90 -4.13 -4.77 -18.72
N PRO A 91 -4.56 -3.74 -19.46
CA PRO A 91 -4.37 -2.37 -19.02
C PRO A 91 -4.93 -2.15 -17.61
N PRO A 92 -4.17 -1.47 -16.72
CA PRO A 92 -4.67 -1.05 -15.42
C PRO A 92 -5.92 -0.19 -15.54
N ALA A 93 -6.80 -0.25 -14.53
CA ALA A 93 -7.97 0.61 -14.50
C ALA A 93 -7.56 2.10 -14.47
N LYS A 94 -8.35 2.95 -15.14
CA LYS A 94 -8.14 4.40 -15.10
C LYS A 94 -8.37 4.92 -13.68
N LEU A 95 -7.39 5.66 -13.14
CA LEU A 95 -7.51 6.29 -11.83
C LEU A 95 -8.63 7.31 -11.81
N ARG A 96 -9.45 7.25 -10.76
CA ARG A 96 -10.54 8.19 -10.49
C ARG A 96 -10.47 8.60 -9.02
N ILE A 97 -9.46 9.39 -8.70
CA ILE A 97 -9.23 9.86 -7.32
C ILE A 97 -10.42 10.68 -6.86
N ARG A 98 -10.98 10.31 -5.72
CA ARG A 98 -12.07 11.04 -5.08
C ARG A 98 -11.47 11.94 -4.01
N PRO A 99 -11.79 13.25 -3.98
CA PRO A 99 -11.40 14.10 -2.86
C PRO A 99 -12.07 13.60 -1.59
N GLY A 100 -11.42 13.80 -0.45
CA GLY A 100 -12.00 13.45 0.84
C GLY A 100 -10.98 13.13 1.91
N VAL A 101 -11.52 12.88 3.11
CA VAL A 101 -10.77 12.43 4.28
C VAL A 101 -11.25 11.03 4.64
N ILE A 102 -10.32 10.12 4.86
CA ILE A 102 -10.61 8.75 5.29
C ILE A 102 -9.97 8.47 6.64
N PHE A 103 -10.71 7.75 7.47
CA PHE A 103 -10.32 7.37 8.82
C PHE A 103 -10.14 5.86 8.90
N ARG A 104 -9.13 5.43 9.65
CA ARG A 104 -9.01 4.07 10.14
C ARG A 104 -9.71 3.99 11.48
N PHE A 105 -10.60 3.03 11.61
CA PHE A 105 -11.10 2.58 12.90
C PHE A 105 -10.86 1.08 13.02
N TRP A 106 -10.82 0.61 14.26
CA TRP A 106 -10.74 -0.80 14.61
C TRP A 106 -12.13 -1.26 15.02
N ASN A 107 -12.43 -2.53 14.76
CA ASN A 107 -13.68 -3.15 15.18
C ASN A 107 -13.38 -4.55 15.73
N GLU A 108 -14.14 -4.99 16.71
CA GLU A 108 -14.00 -6.32 17.29
C GLU A 108 -14.60 -7.38 16.36
N MET A 109 -13.90 -8.50 16.22
CA MET A 109 -14.40 -9.68 15.54
C MET A 109 -14.22 -10.89 16.45
N ILE A 110 -15.30 -11.62 16.69
CA ILE A 110 -15.28 -12.85 17.48
C ILE A 110 -15.14 -14.03 16.53
N ILE A 111 -14.15 -14.88 16.78
CA ILE A 111 -13.99 -16.17 16.11
C ILE A 111 -14.23 -17.25 17.15
N GLU A 112 -15.11 -18.22 16.88
CA GLU A 112 -15.28 -19.35 17.78
C GLU A 112 -13.97 -20.13 17.93
N GLY A 113 -13.66 -20.55 19.16
CA GLY A 113 -12.38 -21.21 19.46
C GLY A 113 -12.12 -22.50 18.65
N LYS A 114 -13.17 -23.19 18.17
CA LYS A 114 -13.01 -24.34 17.26
C LYS A 114 -12.37 -23.93 15.93
N TYR A 115 -12.86 -22.87 15.28
CA TYR A 115 -12.30 -22.38 14.03
C TYR A 115 -10.90 -21.77 14.21
N PHE A 116 -10.62 -21.14 15.35
CA PHE A 116 -9.26 -20.62 15.63
C PHE A 116 -8.22 -21.74 15.80
N ARG A 117 -8.61 -22.87 16.38
CA ARG A 117 -7.73 -24.05 16.49
C ARG A 117 -7.45 -24.68 15.13
N ASP A 118 -8.45 -24.71 14.24
CA ASP A 118 -8.28 -25.21 12.88
C ASP A 118 -7.36 -24.31 12.02
N LEU A 119 -7.35 -22.98 12.25
CA LEU A 119 -6.37 -22.10 11.59
C LEU A 119 -4.91 -22.47 11.90
N LYS A 120 -4.64 -23.08 13.06
CA LYS A 120 -3.29 -23.55 13.42
C LYS A 120 -2.93 -24.87 12.73
N SER A 121 -3.92 -25.65 12.28
CA SER A 121 -3.69 -26.94 11.60
C SER A 121 -3.52 -26.79 10.10
N TRP A 122 -3.89 -25.64 9.52
CA TRP A 122 -3.52 -25.29 8.14
C TRP A 122 -2.01 -25.14 8.05
N LYS A 123 -1.35 -26.12 7.43
CA LYS A 123 0.05 -25.98 6.99
C LYS A 123 0.14 -24.71 6.17
N VAL A 124 0.84 -23.71 6.71
CA VAL A 124 1.27 -22.52 5.97
C VAL A 124 1.92 -23.03 4.69
N TYR A 125 1.27 -22.84 3.54
CA TYR A 125 1.88 -23.09 2.25
C TYR A 125 3.02 -22.09 2.10
N ARG A 126 4.23 -22.48 2.53
CA ARG A 126 5.45 -21.71 2.31
C ARG A 126 5.68 -21.70 0.80
N THR A 127 5.32 -20.60 0.14
CA THR A 127 5.75 -20.33 -1.24
C THR A 127 7.24 -19.99 -1.19
N ASN A 128 8.08 -21.03 -1.17
CA ASN A 128 9.42 -21.15 -1.76
C ASN A 128 10.12 -22.38 -1.15
N GLN A 129 10.07 -23.51 -1.85
CA GLN A 129 10.73 -24.77 -1.48
C GLN A 129 12.27 -24.76 -1.60
N HIS A 130 12.92 -23.61 -1.75
CA HIS A 130 14.36 -23.62 -2.08
C HIS A 130 15.34 -23.54 -0.91
N ASN A 131 14.92 -23.45 0.36
CA ASN A 131 15.85 -23.53 1.51
C ASN A 131 15.15 -23.99 2.78
N ALA A 132 14.67 -25.24 2.82
CA ALA A 132 14.11 -25.85 4.03
C ALA A 132 14.80 -27.18 4.37
N HIS A 133 16.11 -27.11 4.55
CA HIS A 133 16.80 -28.05 5.41
C HIS A 133 17.28 -27.28 6.64
N ILE A 134 17.13 -27.95 7.79
CA ILE A 134 17.47 -27.51 9.15
C ILE A 134 16.25 -27.01 9.93
N LEU A 135 16.09 -27.64 11.11
CA LEU A 135 15.06 -27.51 12.13
C LEU A 135 13.82 -28.42 11.97
N GLN A 136 14.07 -29.72 11.88
CA GLN A 136 13.30 -30.68 12.68
C GLN A 136 14.12 -30.98 13.93
N ASN A 137 13.45 -30.94 15.09
CA ASN A 137 13.95 -31.14 16.47
C ASN A 137 14.32 -29.86 17.21
N LEU A 138 13.30 -29.06 17.55
CA LEU A 138 13.01 -28.60 18.92
C LEU A 138 11.50 -28.36 19.04
#